data_AF-A0A6H5KDL6-F1
#
_entry.id   AF-A0A6H5KDL6-F1
#
_cell.length_a   1.000
_cell.length_b   1.000
_cell.length_c   1.000
_cell.angle_alpha   90.00
_cell.angle_beta   90.00
_cell.angle_gamma   90.00
#
_symmetry.space_group_name_H-M   'P 1'
#
loop_
_entity.id
_entity.type
_entity.pdbx_description
1 polymer ?
#
loop_
_entity_poly.entity_id
_entity_poly.type
_entity_poly.pdbx_seq_one_letter_code
_entity_poly.pdbx_strand_id
1 'polypeptide(L)'
;MQTIHGGFRIPVVQSNRSSDPSRMTEAALRDLQERMAEVDFILVDEFSMVGQDILGLMSARGKQAVEGRRGDGIEDFRQDVFGGLSIILVGDPAQLPPVGARPLWKHNPSTGGLSMQGLQAWLSMNNAVELTQVMRQQGPEQAAFRDTLLRIAEGMQTADDWDVLKRRFIAAVGAAERETFDDAVHIFPTNALADDWNWRRLNSLGTPIARINATHTIHGYNAVSSERFRGLQSHIFLAIGARVFVHNIVWVSAGLANGAVGEVVHMQWAEGQTPPQLPEVVWVRVENYRGPQYFEQPLRRDWADGEIDLTNLCPIAPMDVMDDQPPTGRRRGDGTSIARCFRMQLPLMLAFGITIYKSHGNTLLRCSLDIGASERSDGQSFTAFSRCRTLENMLLEPFSLERFLKIGDSRSFQSRLNAIDHVRTVEDRTRRQHGLPPIVRTARPPRTRRRAGRGGGGRGDGGRQGGVQGGRGGRGRGGQGRGRRGTERPDLSIPPAVVSWEVYAVRQMQNSHTDSWVYVPFLLDAFGVDRYVLFD
;
A
#
# COMPACT_ATOMS: atom_id res chain seq x y z
N MET A 1 -3.25 13.07 9.79
CA MET A 1 -3.02 11.90 8.91
C MET A 1 -1.65 11.33 9.22
N GLN A 2 -1.56 10.02 9.46
CA GLN A 2 -0.31 9.31 9.80
C GLN A 2 -0.37 7.92 9.16
N THR A 3 0.73 7.19 9.09
CA THR A 3 0.63 5.76 8.73
C THR A 3 0.00 4.98 9.89
N ILE A 4 -0.69 3.87 9.58
CA ILE A 4 -1.23 2.94 10.60
C ILE A 4 -0.14 2.57 11.62
N HIS A 5 1.09 2.35 11.13
CA HIS A 5 2.25 2.03 11.95
C HIS A 5 2.59 3.11 12.98
N GLY A 6 2.66 4.37 12.56
CA GLY A 6 2.97 5.49 13.45
C GLY A 6 1.85 5.78 14.45
N GLY A 7 0.59 5.70 14.00
CA GLY A 7 -0.59 5.96 14.82
C GLY A 7 -0.75 4.97 15.96
N PHE A 8 -0.82 3.68 15.61
CA PHE A 8 -1.04 2.59 16.56
C PHE A 8 0.24 2.06 17.21
N ARG A 9 1.40 2.70 16.97
CA ARG A 9 2.72 2.22 17.43
C ARG A 9 2.95 0.75 17.05
N ILE A 10 2.64 0.39 15.80
CA ILE A 10 2.80 -0.97 15.28
C ILE A 10 4.23 -1.13 14.75
N PRO A 11 5.02 -2.07 15.28
CA PRO A 11 6.39 -2.26 14.80
C PRO A 11 6.43 -2.73 13.34
N VAL A 12 7.29 -2.10 12.53
CA VAL A 12 7.42 -2.40 11.09
C VAL A 12 8.03 -3.79 10.84
N VAL A 13 8.91 -4.26 11.72
CA VAL A 13 9.53 -5.59 11.63
C VAL A 13 9.03 -6.45 12.79
N GLN A 14 8.19 -7.46 12.52
CA GLN A 14 7.91 -8.49 13.53
C GLN A 14 9.16 -9.38 13.64
N SER A 15 10.05 -9.07 14.57
CA SER A 15 11.20 -9.95 14.80
C SER A 15 10.68 -11.33 15.22
N ASN A 16 11.13 -12.36 14.50
CA ASN A 16 11.01 -13.75 14.92
C ASN A 16 11.77 -13.90 16.24
N ARG A 17 11.12 -13.68 17.40
CA ARG A 17 11.46 -14.20 18.74
C ARG A 17 10.51 -13.64 19.82
N SER A 18 9.60 -14.50 20.27
CA SER A 18 9.15 -14.66 21.66
C SER A 18 8.50 -13.52 22.47
N SER A 19 8.33 -12.29 21.97
CA SER A 19 7.49 -11.29 22.65
C SER A 19 6.13 -11.15 21.99
N ASP A 20 5.07 -11.23 22.78
CA ASP A 20 3.71 -10.93 22.35
C ASP A 20 3.67 -9.54 21.68
N PRO A 21 3.37 -9.44 20.36
CA PRO A 21 3.38 -8.18 19.62
C PRO A 21 2.34 -7.17 20.13
N SER A 22 1.37 -7.62 20.94
CA SER A 22 0.41 -6.74 21.62
C SER A 22 1.00 -6.05 22.85
N ARG A 23 2.19 -6.41 23.35
CA ARG A 23 2.80 -5.71 24.49
C ARG A 23 3.42 -4.37 24.09
N MET A 24 3.22 -3.37 24.93
CA MET A 24 3.81 -2.02 24.82
C MET A 24 4.57 -1.67 26.08
N THR A 25 5.53 -0.74 25.98
CA THR A 25 6.08 -0.08 27.16
C THR A 25 5.04 0.86 27.77
N GLU A 26 5.14 1.14 29.07
CA GLU A 26 4.20 2.06 29.74
C GLU A 26 4.18 3.45 29.10
N ALA A 27 5.34 3.96 28.68
CA ALA A 27 5.45 5.23 27.99
C ALA A 27 4.72 5.23 26.63
N ALA A 28 4.87 4.15 25.85
CA ALA A 28 4.21 4.04 24.56
C ALA A 28 2.69 3.83 24.72
N LEU A 29 2.26 3.10 25.75
CA LEU A 29 0.85 2.90 26.05
C LEU A 29 0.19 4.23 26.46
N ARG A 30 0.83 5.00 27.34
CA ARG A 30 0.34 6.32 27.74
C ARG A 30 0.20 7.26 26.55
N ASP A 31 1.21 7.32 25.69
CA ASP A 31 1.18 8.13 24.46
C ASP A 31 0.10 7.67 23.46
N LEU A 32 -0.20 6.37 23.38
CA LEU A 32 -1.33 5.88 22.61
C LEU A 32 -2.67 6.32 23.22
N GLN A 33 -2.82 6.16 24.54
CA GLN A 33 -4.04 6.53 25.26
C GLN A 33 -4.32 8.04 25.19
N GLU A 34 -3.30 8.88 25.34
CA GLU A 34 -3.41 10.34 25.20
C GLU A 34 -3.84 10.72 23.78
N ARG A 35 -3.18 10.16 22.74
CA ARG A 35 -3.52 10.47 21.34
C ARG A 35 -4.90 9.98 20.93
N MET A 36 -5.34 8.88 21.52
CA MET A 36 -6.65 8.30 21.23
C MET A 36 -7.73 8.80 22.18
N ALA A 37 -7.44 9.59 23.23
CA ALA A 37 -8.41 9.90 24.29
C ALA A 37 -9.72 10.47 23.75
N GLU A 38 -9.63 11.35 22.76
CA GLU A 38 -10.77 12.03 22.15
C GLU A 38 -11.22 11.44 20.81
N VAL A 39 -10.73 10.27 20.41
CA VAL A 39 -11.06 9.66 19.11
C VAL A 39 -12.28 8.74 19.25
N ASP A 40 -13.29 8.94 18.41
CA ASP A 40 -14.47 8.06 18.30
C ASP A 40 -14.45 7.25 16.98
N PHE A 41 -13.85 7.82 15.92
CA PHE A 41 -13.73 7.18 14.61
C PHE A 41 -12.28 7.00 14.15
N ILE A 42 -11.97 5.80 13.67
CA ILE A 42 -10.71 5.48 13.00
C ILE A 42 -10.97 5.31 11.51
N LEU A 43 -10.33 6.09 10.67
CA LEU A 43 -10.40 5.97 9.22
C LEU A 43 -9.12 5.32 8.72
N VAL A 44 -9.25 4.32 7.87
CA VAL A 44 -8.12 3.63 7.24
C VAL A 44 -8.38 3.62 5.75
N ASP A 45 -7.57 4.32 5.00
CA ASP A 45 -7.63 4.27 3.56
C ASP A 45 -6.80 3.11 2.99
N GLU A 46 -7.01 2.84 1.71
CA GLU A 46 -6.41 1.74 0.93
C GLU A 46 -6.34 0.43 1.74
N PHE A 47 -7.45 0.05 2.38
CA PHE A 47 -7.51 -1.13 3.26
C PHE A 47 -7.09 -2.43 2.55
N SER A 48 -7.11 -2.45 1.21
CA SER A 48 -6.63 -3.58 0.43
C SER A 48 -5.15 -3.89 0.69
N MET A 49 -4.36 -2.91 1.14
CA MET A 49 -2.96 -3.06 1.56
C MET A 49 -2.80 -3.43 3.04
N VAL A 50 -3.89 -3.54 3.81
CA VAL A 50 -3.86 -3.92 5.23
C VAL A 50 -3.92 -5.44 5.37
N GLY A 51 -2.91 -6.00 6.05
CA GLY A 51 -2.86 -7.43 6.37
C GLY A 51 -3.70 -7.78 7.60
N GLN A 52 -4.11 -9.06 7.70
CA GLN A 52 -4.85 -9.60 8.84
C GLN A 52 -4.12 -9.35 10.19
N ASP A 53 -2.80 -9.51 10.23
CA ASP A 53 -2.03 -9.28 11.45
C ASP A 53 -2.07 -7.81 11.89
N ILE A 54 -2.06 -6.87 10.93
CA ILE A 54 -2.14 -5.44 11.20
C ILE A 54 -3.53 -5.08 11.73
N LEU A 55 -4.60 -5.54 11.07
CA LEU A 55 -5.97 -5.26 11.52
C LEU A 55 -6.26 -5.87 12.91
N GLY A 56 -5.75 -7.09 13.16
CA GLY A 56 -5.84 -7.72 14.48
C GLY A 56 -5.09 -6.91 15.55
N LEU A 57 -3.89 -6.40 15.22
CA LEU A 57 -3.13 -5.58 16.13
C LEU A 57 -3.77 -4.21 16.36
N MET A 58 -4.38 -3.59 15.34
CA MET A 58 -5.19 -2.39 15.49
C MET A 58 -6.35 -2.63 16.46
N SER A 59 -7.03 -3.77 16.34
CA SER A 59 -8.10 -4.15 17.28
C SER A 59 -7.59 -4.28 18.71
N ALA A 60 -6.46 -4.98 18.92
CA ALA A 60 -5.83 -5.10 20.23
C ALA A 60 -5.37 -3.74 20.80
N ARG A 61 -4.85 -2.85 19.96
CA ARG A 61 -4.42 -1.50 20.35
C ARG A 61 -5.60 -0.58 20.69
N GLY A 62 -6.72 -0.71 19.97
CA GLY A 62 -7.97 -0.01 20.30
C GLY A 62 -8.43 -0.34 21.71
N LYS A 63 -8.43 -1.63 22.08
CA LYS A 63 -8.75 -2.09 23.45
C LYS A 63 -7.86 -1.45 24.51
N GLN A 64 -6.56 -1.33 24.25
CA GLN A 64 -5.59 -0.71 25.15
C GLN A 64 -5.77 0.82 25.25
N ALA A 65 -6.11 1.46 24.14
CA ALA A 65 -6.33 2.89 24.05
C ALA A 65 -7.53 3.35 24.88
N VAL A 66 -8.59 2.54 24.94
CA VAL A 66 -9.82 2.89 25.66
C VAL A 66 -9.83 2.44 27.13
N GLU A 67 -8.84 1.67 27.59
CA GLU A 67 -8.83 1.06 28.92
C GLU A 67 -8.99 2.08 30.08
N GLY A 68 -8.51 3.31 29.86
CA GLY A 68 -8.58 4.44 30.80
C GLY A 68 -9.81 5.36 30.67
N ARG A 69 -10.70 5.19 29.68
CA ARG A 69 -11.87 6.07 29.45
C ARG A 69 -13.04 5.86 30.43
N ARG A 70 -12.76 5.32 31.63
CA ARG A 70 -13.80 4.99 32.62
C ARG A 70 -14.53 6.25 33.09
N GLY A 71 -15.81 6.33 32.77
CA GLY A 71 -16.82 7.10 33.50
C GLY A 71 -17.91 6.14 33.98
N ASP A 72 -18.52 6.41 35.14
CA ASP A 72 -19.62 5.61 35.70
C ASP A 72 -20.76 5.51 34.67
N GLY A 73 -20.98 4.32 34.09
CA GLY A 73 -22.09 4.02 33.17
C GLY A 73 -21.72 3.67 31.73
N ILE A 74 -20.44 3.60 31.37
CA ILE A 74 -19.97 3.23 30.03
C ILE A 74 -19.73 1.70 29.95
N GLU A 75 -20.36 1.01 28.99
CA GLU A 75 -20.32 -0.46 28.79
C GLU A 75 -18.88 -1.03 28.66
N ASP A 76 -18.67 -2.31 28.97
CA ASP A 76 -17.35 -2.95 28.95
C ASP A 76 -16.87 -3.28 27.52
N PHE A 77 -16.40 -2.28 26.79
CA PHE A 77 -15.92 -2.41 25.41
C PHE A 77 -14.64 -3.25 25.25
N ARG A 78 -14.06 -3.81 26.33
CA ARG A 78 -12.81 -4.59 26.27
C ARG A 78 -12.93 -5.85 25.43
N GLN A 79 -14.14 -6.38 25.30
CA GLN A 79 -14.39 -7.56 24.47
C GLN A 79 -14.65 -7.20 23.00
N ASP A 80 -15.12 -5.99 22.73
CA ASP A 80 -15.47 -5.53 21.38
C ASP A 80 -14.26 -5.36 20.47
N VAL A 81 -14.47 -5.54 19.17
CA VAL A 81 -13.43 -5.29 18.19
C VAL A 81 -13.05 -3.80 18.26
N PHE A 82 -11.75 -3.50 18.20
CA PHE A 82 -11.20 -2.14 18.36
C PHE A 82 -11.50 -1.45 19.70
N GLY A 83 -11.98 -2.18 20.71
CA GLY A 83 -12.31 -1.57 22.00
C GLY A 83 -13.54 -0.65 21.92
N GLY A 84 -14.50 -0.95 21.04
CA GLY A 84 -15.72 -0.15 20.86
C GLY A 84 -15.54 1.10 20.00
N LEU A 85 -14.32 1.38 19.52
CA LEU A 85 -14.08 2.46 18.56
C LEU A 85 -14.71 2.11 17.21
N SER A 86 -15.37 3.08 16.58
CA SER A 86 -15.90 2.90 15.24
C SER A 86 -14.77 2.97 14.21
N ILE A 87 -14.80 2.11 13.20
CA ILE A 87 -13.76 2.08 12.16
C ILE A 87 -14.39 2.15 10.77
N ILE A 88 -13.79 2.96 9.91
CA ILE A 88 -14.17 3.13 8.52
C ILE A 88 -12.98 2.72 7.65
N LEU A 89 -13.13 1.58 6.97
CA LEU A 89 -12.16 1.07 6.01
C LEU A 89 -12.55 1.56 4.61
N VAL A 90 -11.66 2.29 3.96
CA VAL A 90 -11.84 2.86 2.62
C VAL A 90 -10.81 2.21 1.70
N GLY A 91 -11.22 1.80 0.50
CA GLY A 91 -10.30 1.16 -0.44
C GLY A 91 -11.02 0.26 -1.45
N ASP A 92 -10.27 -0.46 -2.27
CA ASP A 92 -10.85 -1.38 -3.26
C ASP A 92 -10.14 -2.74 -3.21
N PRO A 93 -10.81 -3.85 -2.88
CA PRO A 93 -10.18 -5.16 -2.97
C PRO A 93 -9.70 -5.51 -4.37
N ALA A 94 -10.18 -4.83 -5.43
CA ALA A 94 -9.70 -5.07 -6.78
C ALA A 94 -8.27 -4.59 -7.02
N GLN A 95 -7.79 -3.68 -6.18
CA GLN A 95 -6.45 -3.12 -6.16
C GLN A 95 -5.41 -4.08 -5.53
N LEU A 96 -4.20 -3.59 -5.27
CA LEU A 96 -3.10 -4.40 -4.74
C LEU A 96 -3.39 -4.91 -3.31
N PRO A 97 -3.07 -6.19 -3.01
CA PRO A 97 -3.07 -6.75 -1.66
C PRO A 97 -1.88 -6.24 -0.81
N PRO A 98 -1.84 -6.51 0.51
CA PRO A 98 -0.67 -6.24 1.34
C PRO A 98 0.61 -6.91 0.82
N VAL A 99 1.75 -6.20 0.93
CA VAL A 99 3.08 -6.76 0.66
C VAL A 99 3.52 -7.65 1.82
N GLY A 100 3.85 -8.90 1.54
CA GLY A 100 4.42 -9.82 2.54
C GLY A 100 3.47 -10.27 3.66
N ALA A 101 2.21 -9.83 3.66
CA ALA A 101 1.21 -10.21 4.66
C ALA A 101 0.00 -10.93 4.06
N ARG A 102 -0.87 -11.49 4.91
CA ARG A 102 -2.12 -12.13 4.48
C ARG A 102 -3.22 -11.08 4.28
N PRO A 103 -3.85 -10.98 3.10
CA PRO A 103 -4.99 -10.08 2.88
C PRO A 103 -6.18 -10.46 3.77
N LEU A 104 -7.02 -9.48 4.08
CA LEU A 104 -8.19 -9.64 4.98
C LEU A 104 -9.13 -10.77 4.53
N TRP A 105 -9.29 -10.95 3.21
CA TRP A 105 -10.19 -11.91 2.59
C TRP A 105 -9.64 -13.34 2.42
N LYS A 106 -8.48 -13.66 3.00
CA LYS A 106 -8.00 -15.06 3.04
C LYS A 106 -8.54 -15.79 4.27
N HIS A 107 -9.50 -16.69 4.07
CA HIS A 107 -10.13 -17.51 5.13
C HIS A 107 -9.25 -18.63 5.71
N ASN A 108 -7.92 -18.50 5.58
CA ASN A 108 -6.95 -19.38 6.23
C ASN A 108 -5.94 -18.50 6.99
N PRO A 109 -6.32 -18.00 8.17
CA PRO A 109 -5.45 -17.13 8.96
C PRO A 109 -4.15 -17.85 9.35
N SER A 110 -3.09 -17.09 9.61
CA SER A 110 -1.85 -17.64 10.16
C SER A 110 -2.13 -18.26 11.51
N THR A 111 -1.30 -19.21 11.95
CA THR A 111 -1.44 -19.86 13.27
C THR A 111 -1.27 -18.88 14.46
N GLY A 112 -1.02 -17.60 14.21
CA GLY A 112 -0.92 -16.55 15.22
C GLY A 112 -2.27 -15.93 15.56
N GLY A 113 -2.47 -15.56 16.84
CA GLY A 113 -3.72 -14.97 17.33
C GLY A 113 -4.12 -13.67 16.61
N LEU A 114 -3.16 -12.83 16.22
CA LEU A 114 -3.45 -11.57 15.53
C LEU A 114 -4.10 -11.76 14.15
N SER A 115 -3.58 -12.66 13.32
CA SER A 115 -4.18 -12.96 12.01
C SER A 115 -5.63 -13.43 12.15
N MET A 116 -5.94 -14.24 13.17
CA MET A 116 -7.32 -14.66 13.45
C MET A 116 -8.18 -13.47 13.88
N GLN A 117 -7.70 -12.65 14.82
CA GLN A 117 -8.41 -11.45 15.27
C GLN A 117 -8.69 -10.47 14.13
N GLY A 118 -7.74 -10.27 13.21
CA GLY A 118 -7.95 -9.42 12.04
C GLY A 118 -8.95 -10.00 11.06
N LEU A 119 -8.95 -11.32 10.83
CA LEU A 119 -9.99 -11.95 10.02
C LEU A 119 -11.37 -11.82 10.67
N GLN A 120 -11.46 -12.00 12.00
CA GLN A 120 -12.72 -11.80 12.74
C GLN A 120 -13.19 -10.35 12.65
N ALA A 121 -12.29 -9.37 12.79
CA ALA A 121 -12.59 -7.94 12.65
C ALA A 121 -13.12 -7.59 11.24
N TRP A 122 -12.52 -8.19 10.19
CA TRP A 122 -13.02 -8.03 8.82
C TRP A 122 -14.40 -8.65 8.65
N LEU A 123 -14.63 -9.86 9.18
CA LEU A 123 -15.93 -10.55 9.04
C LEU A 123 -17.03 -9.96 9.92
N SER A 124 -16.69 -9.21 10.97
CA SER A 124 -17.65 -8.50 11.82
C SER A 124 -18.18 -7.20 11.19
N MET A 125 -17.74 -6.84 9.98
CA MET A 125 -18.31 -5.72 9.24
C MET A 125 -19.82 -5.87 9.06
N ASN A 126 -20.55 -4.91 9.62
CA ASN A 126 -22.00 -4.85 9.58
C ASN A 126 -22.53 -3.83 8.57
N ASN A 127 -21.70 -2.85 8.18
CA ASN A 127 -22.06 -1.83 7.22
C ASN A 127 -21.09 -1.74 6.03
N ALA A 128 -21.62 -1.55 4.83
CA ALA A 128 -20.81 -1.29 3.65
C ALA A 128 -21.51 -0.39 2.63
N VAL A 129 -20.71 0.35 1.87
CA VAL A 129 -21.14 1.25 0.81
C VAL A 129 -20.25 1.04 -0.41
N GLU A 130 -20.83 0.79 -1.59
CA GLU A 130 -20.09 0.72 -2.86
C GLU A 130 -20.31 2.01 -3.66
N LEU A 131 -19.23 2.74 -3.93
CA LEU A 131 -19.28 3.87 -4.86
C LEU A 131 -19.27 3.33 -6.30
N THR A 132 -20.28 3.69 -7.07
CA THR A 132 -20.52 3.12 -8.41
C THR A 132 -20.07 4.02 -9.56
N GLN A 133 -19.93 5.32 -9.31
CA GLN A 133 -19.50 6.27 -10.34
C GLN A 133 -17.98 6.38 -10.37
N VAL A 134 -17.37 5.98 -11.48
CA VAL A 134 -15.95 6.22 -11.76
C VAL A 134 -15.77 7.69 -12.08
N MET A 135 -15.06 8.40 -11.21
CA MET A 135 -14.79 9.82 -11.41
C MET A 135 -13.50 10.03 -12.22
N ARG A 136 -12.50 9.13 -12.09
CA ARG A 136 -11.16 9.28 -12.70
C ARG A 136 -11.18 9.32 -14.23
N GLN A 137 -11.80 8.33 -14.85
CA GLN A 137 -11.95 8.20 -16.30
C GLN A 137 -13.36 8.65 -16.74
N GLN A 138 -13.68 9.91 -16.45
CA GLN A 138 -14.94 10.54 -16.83
C GLN A 138 -15.03 10.85 -18.33
N GLY A 139 -16.25 11.08 -18.79
CA GLY A 139 -16.54 11.48 -20.16
C GLY A 139 -16.83 10.31 -21.11
N PRO A 140 -17.55 10.58 -22.21
CA PRO A 140 -17.90 9.57 -23.21
C PRO A 140 -16.68 9.04 -23.97
N GLU A 141 -15.69 9.91 -24.23
CA GLU A 141 -14.40 9.56 -24.87
C GLU A 141 -13.65 8.44 -24.13
N GLN A 142 -13.80 8.38 -22.80
CA GLN A 142 -13.11 7.41 -21.95
C GLN A 142 -13.95 6.17 -21.64
N ALA A 143 -15.12 6.01 -22.25
CA ALA A 143 -16.01 4.89 -21.94
C ALA A 143 -15.39 3.52 -22.20
N ALA A 144 -14.76 3.33 -23.36
CA ALA A 144 -14.09 2.07 -23.68
C ALA A 144 -12.97 1.75 -22.67
N PHE A 145 -12.15 2.76 -22.30
CA PHE A 145 -11.07 2.58 -21.34
C PHE A 145 -11.59 2.25 -19.94
N ARG A 146 -12.59 2.99 -19.46
CA ARG A 146 -13.24 2.73 -18.18
C ARG A 146 -13.85 1.32 -18.13
N ASP A 147 -14.53 0.89 -19.18
CA ASP A 147 -15.13 -0.43 -19.26
C ASP A 147 -14.07 -1.54 -19.27
N THR A 148 -12.96 -1.33 -19.99
CA THR A 148 -11.78 -2.20 -19.94
C THR A 148 -11.23 -2.31 -18.51
N LEU A 149 -11.06 -1.19 -17.80
CA LEU A 149 -10.59 -1.20 -16.41
C LEU A 149 -11.52 -1.99 -15.49
N LEU A 150 -12.84 -1.79 -15.60
CA LEU A 150 -13.84 -2.50 -14.78
C LEU A 150 -13.85 -4.01 -15.08
N ARG A 151 -13.65 -4.40 -16.35
CA ARG A 151 -13.49 -5.83 -16.71
C ARG A 151 -12.20 -6.42 -16.16
N ILE A 152 -11.07 -5.71 -16.24
CA ILE A 152 -9.80 -6.15 -15.62
C ILE A 152 -9.97 -6.30 -14.10
N ALA A 153 -10.65 -5.36 -13.44
CA ALA A 153 -10.94 -5.39 -12.02
C ALA A 153 -11.67 -6.67 -11.60
N GLU A 154 -12.54 -7.21 -12.45
CA GLU A 154 -13.34 -8.41 -12.20
C GLU A 154 -12.73 -9.69 -12.82
N GLY A 155 -11.64 -9.58 -13.58
CA GLY A 155 -11.01 -10.70 -14.29
C GLY A 155 -11.81 -11.17 -15.51
N MET A 156 -12.56 -10.25 -16.13
CA MET A 156 -13.46 -10.47 -17.28
C MET A 156 -12.96 -9.80 -18.58
N GLN A 157 -11.69 -9.41 -18.62
CA GLN A 157 -11.09 -8.74 -19.77
C GLN A 157 -11.06 -9.62 -21.03
N THR A 158 -11.28 -9.00 -22.18
CA THR A 158 -11.43 -9.67 -23.49
C THR A 158 -10.27 -9.37 -24.44
N ALA A 159 -10.32 -9.93 -25.65
CA ALA A 159 -9.37 -9.55 -26.71
C ALA A 159 -9.58 -8.10 -27.19
N ASP A 160 -10.84 -7.65 -27.25
CA ASP A 160 -11.15 -6.27 -27.64
C ASP A 160 -10.59 -5.26 -26.62
N ASP A 161 -10.62 -5.60 -25.32
CA ASP A 161 -9.98 -4.80 -24.27
C ASP A 161 -8.46 -4.68 -24.47
N TRP A 162 -7.82 -5.76 -24.95
CA TRP A 162 -6.41 -5.72 -25.29
C TRP A 162 -6.15 -4.83 -26.50
N ASP A 163 -7.01 -4.87 -27.52
CA ASP A 163 -6.91 -4.02 -28.69
C ASP A 163 -7.11 -2.53 -28.36
N VAL A 164 -7.87 -2.19 -27.31
CA VAL A 164 -7.95 -0.82 -26.77
C VAL A 164 -6.58 -0.39 -26.22
N LEU A 165 -5.97 -1.20 -25.35
CA LEU A 165 -4.70 -0.86 -24.69
C LEU A 165 -3.50 -0.91 -25.65
N LYS A 166 -3.48 -1.86 -26.59
CA LYS A 166 -2.40 -2.04 -27.57
C LYS A 166 -2.12 -0.79 -28.39
N ARG A 167 -3.12 0.05 -28.64
CA ARG A 167 -2.96 1.34 -29.34
C ARG A 167 -2.00 2.29 -28.62
N ARG A 168 -1.80 2.10 -27.32
CA ARG A 168 -0.89 2.88 -26.49
C ARG A 168 0.48 2.22 -26.30
N PHE A 169 0.76 1.10 -26.96
CA PHE A 169 2.09 0.51 -26.95
C PHE A 169 3.09 1.49 -27.53
N ILE A 170 4.28 1.59 -26.95
CA ILE A 170 5.32 2.54 -27.38
C ILE A 170 5.63 2.45 -28.89
N ALA A 171 5.55 1.24 -29.45
CA ALA A 171 5.75 0.99 -30.89
C ALA A 171 4.58 1.45 -31.79
N ALA A 172 3.38 1.64 -31.22
CA ALA A 172 2.19 2.10 -31.93
C ALA A 172 2.01 3.63 -31.87
N VAL A 173 2.78 4.32 -31.02
CA VAL A 173 2.69 5.76 -30.79
C VAL A 173 3.76 6.51 -31.59
N GLY A 174 3.38 7.62 -32.24
CA GLY A 174 4.28 8.44 -33.05
C GLY A 174 5.40 9.09 -32.23
N ALA A 175 6.51 9.46 -32.88
CA ALA A 175 7.68 10.03 -32.19
C ALA A 175 7.36 11.32 -31.43
N ALA A 176 6.67 12.27 -32.08
CA ALA A 176 6.29 13.54 -31.47
C ALA A 176 5.38 13.36 -30.23
N GLU A 177 4.50 12.36 -30.24
CA GLU A 177 3.68 12.06 -29.06
C GLU A 177 4.51 11.41 -27.96
N ARG A 178 5.45 10.51 -28.30
CA ARG A 178 6.36 9.90 -27.33
C ARG A 178 7.20 10.92 -26.57
N GLU A 179 7.67 11.98 -27.24
CA GLU A 179 8.42 13.08 -26.61
C GLU A 179 7.59 13.77 -25.50
N THR A 180 6.25 13.79 -25.60
CA THR A 180 5.40 14.36 -24.53
C THR A 180 5.38 13.54 -23.24
N PHE A 181 6.01 12.36 -23.24
CA PHE A 181 6.19 11.46 -22.09
C PHE A 181 7.60 11.50 -21.50
N ASP A 182 8.53 12.32 -22.03
CA ASP A 182 9.92 12.36 -21.54
C ASP A 182 10.02 12.74 -20.06
N ASP A 183 9.10 13.60 -19.60
CA ASP A 183 8.99 14.03 -18.20
C ASP A 183 7.96 13.22 -17.39
N ALA A 184 7.29 12.25 -18.03
CA ALA A 184 6.30 11.42 -17.37
C ALA A 184 6.96 10.42 -16.41
N VAL A 185 6.29 10.19 -15.28
CA VAL A 185 6.72 9.18 -14.32
C VAL A 185 6.62 7.81 -14.97
N HIS A 186 7.71 7.05 -14.93
CA HIS A 186 7.73 5.65 -15.35
C HIS A 186 7.30 4.75 -14.19
N ILE A 187 6.43 3.78 -14.45
CA ILE A 187 5.93 2.86 -13.43
C ILE A 187 6.37 1.44 -13.79
N PHE A 188 7.02 0.77 -12.83
CA PHE A 188 7.65 -0.53 -13.03
C PHE A 188 7.09 -1.60 -12.09
N PRO A 189 7.19 -2.89 -12.46
CA PRO A 189 6.72 -3.98 -11.61
C PRO A 189 7.69 -4.31 -10.45
N THR A 190 8.93 -3.80 -10.46
CA THR A 190 9.94 -4.09 -9.43
C THR A 190 10.77 -2.88 -9.05
N ASN A 191 11.28 -2.86 -7.81
CA ASN A 191 12.24 -1.83 -7.35
C ASN A 191 13.49 -1.84 -8.23
N ALA A 192 14.03 -3.01 -8.59
CA ALA A 192 15.26 -3.09 -9.40
C ALA A 192 15.14 -2.35 -10.75
N LEU A 193 13.99 -2.45 -11.43
CA LEU A 193 13.75 -1.73 -12.68
C LEU A 193 13.58 -0.22 -12.45
N ALA A 194 12.83 0.15 -11.40
CA ALA A 194 12.68 1.55 -11.02
C ALA A 194 14.01 2.21 -10.64
N ASP A 195 14.85 1.52 -9.86
CA ASP A 195 16.14 2.01 -9.40
C ASP A 195 17.12 2.16 -10.57
N ASP A 196 17.16 1.18 -11.48
CA ASP A 196 17.96 1.23 -12.71
C ASP A 196 17.53 2.38 -13.63
N TRP A 197 16.22 2.59 -13.80
CA TRP A 197 15.68 3.74 -14.53
C TRP A 197 16.03 5.08 -13.87
N ASN A 198 15.82 5.18 -12.55
CA ASN A 198 16.17 6.36 -11.77
C ASN A 198 17.65 6.70 -11.91
N TRP A 199 18.54 5.71 -11.88
CA TRP A 199 19.96 5.91 -12.06
C TRP A 199 20.33 6.40 -13.46
N ARG A 200 19.75 5.82 -14.52
CA ARG A 200 19.99 6.30 -15.89
C ARG A 200 19.53 7.73 -16.07
N ARG A 201 18.33 8.07 -15.57
CA ARG A 201 17.79 9.43 -15.68
C ARG A 201 18.58 10.44 -14.87
N LEU A 202 18.96 10.11 -13.64
CA LEU A 202 19.81 10.96 -12.81
C LEU A 202 21.16 11.26 -13.50
N ASN A 203 21.82 10.24 -14.07
CA ASN A 203 23.07 10.42 -14.81
C ASN A 203 22.88 11.26 -16.09
N SER A 204 21.71 11.17 -16.73
CA SER A 204 21.42 11.92 -17.96
C SER A 204 21.20 13.42 -17.74
N LEU A 205 21.00 13.88 -16.49
CA LEU A 205 20.83 15.31 -16.19
C LEU A 205 22.09 16.13 -16.48
N GLY A 206 23.27 15.51 -16.49
CA GLY A 206 24.55 16.20 -16.73
C GLY A 206 24.99 17.14 -15.58
N THR A 207 24.22 17.21 -14.49
CA THR A 207 24.54 17.98 -13.28
C THR A 207 25.29 17.13 -12.25
N PRO A 208 26.14 17.70 -11.39
CA PRO A 208 26.81 16.97 -10.31
C PRO A 208 25.82 16.23 -9.40
N ILE A 209 26.10 14.95 -9.15
CA ILE A 209 25.27 14.10 -8.27
C ILE A 209 25.82 14.16 -6.84
N ALA A 210 25.06 14.76 -5.94
CA ALA A 210 25.33 14.76 -4.51
C ALA A 210 24.93 13.43 -3.88
N ARG A 211 25.91 12.70 -3.33
CA ARG A 211 25.64 11.60 -2.40
C ARG A 211 25.44 12.17 -1.01
N ILE A 212 24.26 12.04 -0.43
CA ILE A 212 23.90 12.62 0.87
C ILE A 212 23.75 11.48 1.88
N ASN A 213 24.58 11.45 2.92
CA ASN A 213 24.52 10.42 3.96
C ASN A 213 23.61 10.85 5.10
N ALA A 214 22.87 9.91 5.65
CA ALA A 214 22.07 10.13 6.84
C ALA A 214 22.96 10.30 8.08
N THR A 215 22.47 11.08 9.05
CA THR A 215 23.09 11.17 10.37
C THR A 215 22.42 10.18 11.33
N HIS A 216 23.21 9.51 12.16
CA HIS A 216 22.76 8.50 13.11
C HIS A 216 23.29 8.78 14.51
N THR A 217 22.56 8.37 15.53
CA THR A 217 22.99 8.48 16.93
C THR A 217 24.13 7.52 17.28
N ILE A 218 24.32 6.44 16.50
CA ILE A 218 25.29 5.37 16.77
C ILE A 218 26.04 5.02 15.49
N HIS A 219 27.33 4.69 15.62
CA HIS A 219 28.10 4.10 14.54
C HIS A 219 27.53 2.74 14.08
N GLY A 220 27.54 2.47 12.77
CA GLY A 220 27.05 1.22 12.16
C GLY A 220 25.52 1.14 11.97
N TYR A 221 24.77 2.17 12.38
CA TYR A 221 23.32 2.24 12.21
C TYR A 221 22.85 2.54 10.77
N ASN A 222 23.79 2.88 9.90
CA ASN A 222 23.60 3.00 8.46
C ASN A 222 23.22 1.66 7.80
N ALA A 223 23.59 0.52 8.40
CA ALA A 223 23.25 -0.82 7.92
C ALA A 223 21.83 -1.27 8.30
N VAL A 224 21.16 -0.56 9.21
CA VAL A 224 19.79 -0.89 9.60
C VAL A 224 18.83 -0.51 8.46
N SER A 225 17.87 -1.38 8.14
CA SER A 225 16.89 -1.16 7.07
C SER A 225 16.18 0.18 7.22
N SER A 226 15.95 0.87 6.10
CA SER A 226 15.17 2.11 6.05
C SER A 226 13.73 1.92 6.50
N GLU A 227 13.18 0.70 6.41
CA GLU A 227 11.84 0.35 6.94
C GLU A 227 11.69 0.69 8.43
N ARG A 228 12.75 0.50 9.23
CA ARG A 228 12.76 0.87 10.67
C ARG A 228 12.78 2.37 10.93
N PHE A 229 13.02 3.16 9.88
CA PHE A 229 13.04 4.62 9.90
C PHE A 229 12.01 5.19 8.94
N ARG A 230 10.88 4.50 8.78
CA ARG A 230 9.75 4.92 7.93
C ARG A 230 10.17 5.18 6.47
N GLY A 231 11.14 4.43 5.95
CA GLY A 231 11.66 4.57 4.60
C GLY A 231 12.77 5.61 4.43
N LEU A 232 13.20 6.32 5.47
CA LEU A 232 14.38 7.20 5.38
C LEU A 232 15.64 6.39 5.07
N GLN A 233 16.25 6.66 3.93
CA GLN A 233 17.42 5.93 3.45
C GLN A 233 18.67 6.29 4.25
N SER A 234 19.62 5.35 4.34
CA SER A 234 20.92 5.64 4.99
C SER A 234 21.80 6.56 4.15
N HIS A 235 21.52 6.63 2.85
CA HIS A 235 22.09 7.58 1.91
C HIS A 235 21.13 7.75 0.74
N ILE A 236 21.14 8.93 0.13
CA ILE A 236 20.40 9.22 -1.11
C ILE A 236 21.34 9.88 -2.12
N PHE A 237 20.93 9.85 -3.38
CA PHE A 237 21.62 10.56 -4.46
C PHE A 237 20.65 11.57 -5.07
N LEU A 238 21.05 12.82 -5.08
CA LEU A 238 20.26 13.93 -5.62
C LEU A 238 21.11 14.77 -6.55
N ALA A 239 20.47 15.39 -7.54
CA ALA A 239 21.07 16.35 -8.42
C ALA A 239 20.02 17.42 -8.76
N ILE A 240 20.44 18.59 -9.22
CA ILE A 240 19.51 19.61 -9.70
C ILE A 240 18.81 19.09 -10.96
N GLY A 241 17.50 19.31 -11.06
CA GLY A 241 16.63 18.70 -12.07
C GLY A 241 16.16 17.28 -11.74
N ALA A 242 16.61 16.68 -10.62
CA ALA A 242 16.18 15.34 -10.23
C ALA A 242 14.69 15.32 -9.88
N ARG A 243 13.94 14.39 -10.49
CA ARG A 243 12.55 14.10 -10.10
C ARG A 243 12.58 13.30 -8.81
N VAL A 244 11.85 13.77 -7.80
CA VAL A 244 11.81 13.20 -6.45
C VAL A 244 10.39 13.02 -5.96
N PHE A 245 10.21 12.02 -5.11
CA PHE A 245 8.99 11.76 -4.36
C PHE A 245 9.20 12.17 -2.91
N VAL A 246 8.27 12.95 -2.38
CA VAL A 246 8.23 13.34 -0.97
C VAL A 246 7.49 12.26 -0.18
N HIS A 247 8.10 11.77 0.89
CA HIS A 247 7.50 10.76 1.78
C HIS A 247 7.77 11.09 3.25
N ASN A 248 6.95 10.60 4.18
CA ASN A 248 6.95 11.00 5.60
C ASN A 248 6.63 12.48 5.88
N ILE A 249 6.09 13.21 4.91
CA ILE A 249 5.61 14.58 5.12
C ILE A 249 4.09 14.58 4.98
N VAL A 250 3.44 15.23 5.94
CA VAL A 250 2.00 15.40 5.95
C VAL A 250 1.68 16.89 6.10
N TRP A 251 1.65 17.59 4.97
CA TRP A 251 1.17 18.97 4.85
C TRP A 251 0.21 19.09 3.68
N VAL A 252 -0.90 18.34 3.80
CA VAL A 252 -1.91 18.15 2.75
C VAL A 252 -2.50 19.49 2.27
N SER A 253 -2.76 20.43 3.17
CA SER A 253 -3.29 21.76 2.80
C SER A 253 -2.35 22.56 1.90
N ALA A 254 -1.04 22.29 1.97
CA ALA A 254 -0.05 22.88 1.07
C ALA A 254 0.22 22.02 -0.18
N GLY A 255 -0.51 20.93 -0.41
CA GLY A 255 -0.29 20.02 -1.53
C GLY A 255 0.91 19.07 -1.35
N LEU A 256 1.41 18.92 -0.12
CA LEU A 256 2.53 18.03 0.22
C LEU A 256 2.01 16.86 1.05
N ALA A 257 1.63 15.78 0.37
CA ALA A 257 1.33 14.50 1.01
C ALA A 257 2.41 13.47 0.63
N ASN A 258 2.45 12.36 1.37
CA ASN A 258 3.15 11.15 0.92
C ASN A 258 2.62 10.79 -0.47
N GLY A 259 3.43 10.96 -1.51
CA GLY A 259 2.86 10.94 -2.86
C GLY A 259 3.44 11.98 -3.78
N ALA A 260 3.72 13.14 -3.22
CA ALA A 260 3.99 14.34 -4.00
C ALA A 260 5.28 14.15 -4.80
N VAL A 261 5.15 14.24 -6.12
CA VAL A 261 6.28 14.27 -7.05
C VAL A 261 6.68 15.72 -7.27
N GLY A 262 7.98 15.98 -7.20
CA GLY A 262 8.56 17.28 -7.46
C GLY A 262 9.90 17.17 -8.18
N GLU A 263 10.49 18.33 -8.45
CA GLU A 263 11.79 18.47 -9.09
C GLU A 263 12.73 19.23 -8.16
N VAL A 264 13.93 18.70 -7.94
CA VAL A 264 14.97 19.37 -7.16
C VAL A 264 15.48 20.58 -7.93
N VAL A 265 15.25 21.77 -7.38
CA VAL A 265 15.68 23.04 -7.99
C VAL A 265 17.01 23.50 -7.41
N HIS A 266 17.22 23.31 -6.10
CA HIS A 266 18.46 23.71 -5.45
C HIS A 266 18.70 22.96 -4.14
N MET A 267 19.95 22.90 -3.70
CA MET A 267 20.37 22.31 -2.42
C MET A 267 21.20 23.32 -1.64
N GLN A 268 20.66 23.79 -0.52
CA GLN A 268 21.31 24.75 0.35
C GLN A 268 22.08 24.04 1.46
N TRP A 269 23.36 24.37 1.59
CA TRP A 269 24.27 23.80 2.56
C TRP A 269 24.62 24.82 3.64
N ALA A 270 24.87 24.35 4.86
CA ALA A 270 25.45 25.19 5.89
C ALA A 270 26.86 25.64 5.47
N GLU A 271 27.32 26.78 6.01
CA GLU A 271 28.64 27.34 5.66
C GLU A 271 29.76 26.31 5.86
N GLY A 272 30.56 26.10 4.80
CA GLY A 272 31.66 25.13 4.80
C GLY A 272 31.23 23.65 4.70
N GLN A 273 29.95 23.34 4.57
CA GLN A 273 29.46 21.98 4.33
C GLN A 273 29.24 21.70 2.83
N THR A 274 29.48 20.45 2.44
CA THR A 274 29.26 19.92 1.08
C THR A 274 28.73 18.49 1.20
N PRO A 275 28.36 17.81 0.11
CA PRO A 275 28.21 16.36 0.15
C PRO A 275 29.49 15.69 0.70
N PRO A 276 29.39 14.60 1.50
CA PRO A 276 28.18 13.82 1.75
C PRO A 276 27.35 14.20 2.99
N GLN A 277 27.54 15.39 3.55
CA GLN A 277 26.76 15.89 4.68
C GLN A 277 25.27 16.06 4.30
N LEU A 278 24.42 16.37 5.28
CA LEU A 278 23.04 16.76 5.00
C LEU A 278 22.99 18.25 4.61
N PRO A 279 22.27 18.63 3.54
CA PRO A 279 21.95 20.04 3.31
C PRO A 279 20.98 20.54 4.39
N GLU A 280 20.96 21.86 4.61
CA GLU A 280 19.96 22.48 5.50
C GLU A 280 18.57 22.38 4.88
N VAL A 281 18.48 22.63 3.57
CA VAL A 281 17.22 22.61 2.81
C VAL A 281 17.48 22.14 1.38
N VAL A 282 16.58 21.31 0.86
CA VAL A 282 16.44 21.06 -0.58
C VAL A 282 15.19 21.76 -1.07
N TRP A 283 15.33 22.65 -2.04
CA TRP A 283 14.22 23.36 -2.66
C TRP A 283 13.65 22.51 -3.78
N VAL A 284 12.38 22.15 -3.65
CA VAL A 284 11.69 21.26 -4.59
C VAL A 284 10.50 21.98 -5.22
N ARG A 285 10.42 22.02 -6.54
CA ARG A 285 9.22 22.49 -7.25
C ARG A 285 8.18 21.39 -7.28
N VAL A 286 7.01 21.65 -6.73
CA VAL A 286 5.87 20.71 -6.70
C VAL A 286 4.68 21.36 -7.40
N GLU A 287 4.13 20.70 -8.41
CA GLU A 287 3.15 21.27 -9.36
C GLU A 287 1.92 21.91 -8.67
N ASN A 288 1.44 21.30 -7.59
CA ASN A 288 0.27 21.76 -6.84
C ASN A 288 0.62 22.28 -5.43
N TYR A 289 1.83 22.79 -5.22
CA TYR A 289 2.17 23.41 -3.95
C TYR A 289 1.31 24.64 -3.68
N ARG A 290 0.76 24.72 -2.46
CA ARG A 290 -0.11 25.80 -1.98
C ARG A 290 0.37 26.37 -0.64
N GLY A 291 1.59 26.02 -0.24
CA GLY A 291 2.18 26.53 0.98
C GLY A 291 2.70 27.97 0.82
N PRO A 292 3.41 28.47 1.84
CA PRO A 292 3.99 29.80 1.83
C PRO A 292 4.93 30.01 0.63
N GLN A 293 4.92 31.22 0.09
CA GLN A 293 5.97 31.65 -0.83
C GLN A 293 7.16 32.18 -0.02
N TYR A 294 8.34 31.64 -0.29
CA TYR A 294 9.57 31.98 0.43
C TYR A 294 10.43 33.01 -0.29
N PHE A 295 10.09 33.36 -1.53
CA PHE A 295 10.85 34.28 -2.36
C PHE A 295 9.93 35.36 -2.92
N GLU A 296 10.27 36.63 -2.68
CA GLU A 296 9.53 37.79 -3.20
C GLU A 296 9.80 38.03 -4.68
N GLN A 297 11.02 37.69 -5.13
CA GLN A 297 11.41 37.80 -6.54
C GLN A 297 11.29 36.43 -7.21
N PRO A 298 10.71 36.37 -8.43
CA PRO A 298 10.48 35.11 -9.13
C PRO A 298 11.77 34.48 -9.65
N LEU A 299 12.87 35.23 -9.74
CA LEU A 299 14.13 34.77 -10.31
C LEU A 299 15.29 35.09 -9.38
N ARG A 300 16.18 34.12 -9.15
CA ARG A 300 17.51 34.34 -8.53
C ARG A 300 18.61 34.04 -9.53
N ARG A 301 19.69 34.82 -9.46
CA ARG A 301 20.90 34.68 -10.31
C ARG A 301 22.17 34.39 -9.54
N ASP A 302 22.12 34.44 -8.21
CA ASP A 302 23.25 34.22 -7.30
C ASP A 302 23.47 32.74 -6.96
N TRP A 303 22.59 31.85 -7.42
CA TRP A 303 22.80 30.41 -7.34
C TRP A 303 23.71 29.96 -8.50
N ALA A 304 24.60 29.01 -8.24
CA ALA A 304 25.66 28.60 -9.17
C ALA A 304 25.13 28.04 -10.51
N ASP A 305 23.83 27.78 -10.61
CA ASP A 305 23.19 27.04 -11.69
C ASP A 305 22.40 27.95 -12.67
N GLY A 306 22.59 29.27 -12.59
CA GLY A 306 22.00 30.25 -13.51
C GLY A 306 20.75 30.96 -12.97
N GLU A 307 19.94 31.50 -13.87
CA GLU A 307 18.67 32.15 -13.53
C GLU A 307 17.60 31.08 -13.22
N ILE A 308 17.11 31.04 -11.99
CA ILE A 308 16.22 29.99 -11.50
C ILE A 308 14.86 30.58 -11.15
N ASP A 309 13.80 29.96 -11.68
CA ASP A 309 12.41 30.24 -11.30
C ASP A 309 12.13 29.72 -9.88
N LEU A 310 11.96 30.68 -8.98
CA LEU A 310 11.70 30.49 -7.55
C LEU A 310 10.21 30.42 -7.21
N THR A 311 9.33 30.48 -8.21
CA THR A 311 7.91 30.32 -7.99
C THR A 311 7.58 28.90 -7.55
N ASN A 312 6.67 28.79 -6.59
CA ASN A 312 6.10 27.52 -6.14
C ASN A 312 7.11 26.49 -5.60
N LEU A 313 8.20 26.96 -4.97
CA LEU A 313 9.19 26.10 -4.33
C LEU A 313 8.80 25.72 -2.90
N CYS A 314 8.85 24.43 -2.63
CA CYS A 314 8.71 23.87 -1.30
C CYS A 314 10.11 23.61 -0.68
N PRO A 315 10.38 24.12 0.54
CA PRO A 315 11.57 23.76 1.29
C PRO A 315 11.41 22.38 1.93
N ILE A 316 12.33 21.47 1.64
CA ILE A 316 12.41 20.14 2.25
C ILE A 316 13.65 20.09 3.13
N ALA A 317 13.45 20.12 4.44
CA ALA A 317 14.52 19.98 5.42
C ALA A 317 14.71 18.50 5.85
N PRO A 318 15.90 18.11 6.31
CA PRO A 318 16.09 16.81 6.95
C PRO A 318 15.17 16.63 8.15
N MET A 319 14.63 15.42 8.32
CA MET A 319 13.82 15.05 9.48
C MET A 319 14.46 13.87 10.21
N ASP A 320 14.25 13.79 11.52
CA ASP A 320 14.66 12.65 12.33
C ASP A 320 13.50 11.66 12.51
N VAL A 321 13.80 10.37 12.31
CA VAL A 321 12.89 9.28 12.65
C VAL A 321 13.56 8.41 13.68
N MET A 322 12.87 8.22 14.80
CA MET A 322 13.26 7.26 15.82
C MET A 322 13.13 5.84 15.30
N ASP A 323 14.07 5.00 15.68
CA ASP A 323 14.03 3.56 15.45
C ASP A 323 12.89 2.94 16.26
N ASP A 324 11.95 2.31 15.57
CA ASP A 324 10.79 1.66 16.21
C ASP A 324 11.18 0.43 17.05
N GLN A 325 12.42 -0.09 16.93
CA GLN A 325 12.91 -1.27 17.65
C GLN A 325 14.39 -1.15 18.05
N PRO A 326 14.78 -0.22 18.93
CA PRO A 326 16.18 -0.06 19.30
C PRO A 326 16.73 -1.36 19.92
N PRO A 327 17.99 -1.75 19.63
CA PRO A 327 18.62 -2.93 20.17
C PRO A 327 18.69 -2.82 21.68
N THR A 328 18.11 -3.80 22.37
CA THR A 328 18.16 -3.89 23.82
C THR A 328 19.59 -4.24 24.26
N GLY A 329 20.10 -3.55 25.29
CA GLY A 329 21.37 -3.89 25.93
C GLY A 329 22.64 -3.28 25.34
N ARG A 330 22.58 -2.46 24.27
CA ARG A 330 23.76 -1.66 23.87
C ARG A 330 23.98 -0.51 24.84
N ARG A 331 25.19 -0.43 25.39
CA ARG A 331 25.66 0.65 26.26
C ARG A 331 26.60 1.56 25.49
N ARG A 332 26.57 2.86 25.82
CA ARG A 332 27.62 3.81 25.41
C ARG A 332 28.95 3.41 26.06
N GLY A 333 30.05 3.99 25.57
CA GLY A 333 31.38 3.78 26.17
C GLY A 333 31.47 4.18 27.65
N ASP A 334 30.53 5.00 28.14
CA ASP A 334 30.37 5.42 29.54
C ASP A 334 29.49 4.47 30.38
N GLY A 335 29.00 3.37 29.82
CA GLY A 335 28.13 2.40 30.50
C GLY A 335 26.65 2.75 30.55
N THR A 336 26.22 3.93 30.05
CA THR A 336 24.80 4.30 29.98
C THR A 336 24.07 3.54 28.88
N SER A 337 22.80 3.18 29.11
CA SER A 337 21.97 2.54 28.09
C SER A 337 21.68 3.52 26.96
N ILE A 338 21.77 3.04 25.71
CA ILE A 338 21.38 3.87 24.57
C ILE A 338 19.84 3.92 24.54
N ALA A 339 19.29 5.01 25.08
CA ALA A 339 17.85 5.14 25.28
C ALA A 339 17.07 5.35 23.98
N ARG A 340 17.68 5.95 22.94
CA ARG A 340 17.02 6.32 21.68
C ARG A 340 18.01 6.29 20.52
N CYS A 341 17.65 5.60 19.44
CA CYS A 341 18.38 5.60 18.18
C CYS A 341 17.52 6.31 17.14
N PHE A 342 18.09 7.25 16.38
CA PHE A 342 17.40 7.91 15.28
C PHE A 342 18.22 7.88 13.99
N ARG A 343 17.52 8.11 12.88
CA ARG A 343 18.08 8.43 11.57
C ARG A 343 17.55 9.79 11.15
N MET A 344 18.46 10.71 10.88
CA MET A 344 18.15 12.00 10.27
C MET A 344 18.51 11.95 8.78
N GLN A 345 17.54 12.22 7.91
CA GLN A 345 17.72 12.24 6.46
C GLN A 345 16.60 13.07 5.82
N LEU A 346 16.83 13.52 4.59
CA LEU A 346 15.79 14.10 3.76
C LEU A 346 14.67 13.08 3.46
N PRO A 347 13.40 13.48 3.56
CA PRO A 347 12.22 12.70 3.18
C PRO A 347 12.02 12.54 1.65
N LEU A 348 13.11 12.30 0.91
CA LEU A 348 13.13 12.29 -0.55
C LEU A 348 13.66 10.96 -1.11
N MET A 349 13.04 10.51 -2.20
CA MET A 349 13.53 9.42 -3.05
C MET A 349 13.44 9.82 -4.52
N LEU A 350 14.31 9.29 -5.39
CA LEU A 350 14.18 9.50 -6.83
C LEU A 350 12.84 8.94 -7.36
N ALA A 351 12.26 9.66 -8.32
CA ALA A 351 10.92 9.40 -8.83
C ALA A 351 10.79 9.60 -10.34
N PHE A 352 11.89 9.50 -11.10
CA PHE A 352 11.79 9.30 -12.55
C PHE A 352 11.07 7.98 -12.87
N GLY A 353 11.33 6.97 -12.02
CA GLY A 353 10.70 5.66 -12.03
C GLY A 353 10.20 5.29 -10.62
N ILE A 354 8.97 4.81 -10.52
CA ILE A 354 8.39 4.27 -9.29
C ILE A 354 7.84 2.87 -9.53
N THR A 355 7.53 2.13 -8.47
CA THR A 355 6.86 0.84 -8.63
C THR A 355 5.35 0.99 -8.70
N ILE A 356 4.66 -0.01 -9.27
CA ILE A 356 3.19 -0.06 -9.28
C ILE A 356 2.62 0.07 -7.85
N TYR A 357 3.26 -0.55 -6.86
CA TYR A 357 2.91 -0.40 -5.44
C TYR A 357 3.05 1.05 -4.94
N LYS A 358 4.14 1.76 -5.29
CA LYS A 358 4.32 3.16 -4.89
C LYS A 358 3.40 4.13 -5.67
N SER A 359 2.82 3.69 -6.78
CA SER A 359 1.81 4.45 -7.51
C SER A 359 0.40 4.31 -6.93
N HIS A 360 0.20 3.46 -5.91
CA HIS A 360 -1.10 3.27 -5.26
C HIS A 360 -1.67 4.57 -4.69
N GLY A 361 -3.01 4.73 -4.66
CA GLY A 361 -3.64 6.02 -4.37
C GLY A 361 -3.50 7.12 -5.44
N ASN A 362 -2.33 7.26 -6.09
CA ASN A 362 -2.02 8.41 -6.93
C ASN A 362 -2.83 8.50 -8.23
N THR A 363 -3.17 9.74 -8.61
CA THR A 363 -3.64 10.09 -9.97
C THR A 363 -2.53 10.84 -10.70
N LEU A 364 -2.06 10.29 -11.82
CA LEU A 364 -0.99 10.86 -12.63
C LEU A 364 -1.54 11.56 -13.86
N LEU A 365 -0.95 12.72 -14.19
CA LEU A 365 -1.30 13.46 -15.41
C LEU A 365 -0.93 12.67 -16.65
N ARG A 366 0.31 12.16 -16.71
CA ARG A 366 0.83 11.24 -17.72
C ARG A 366 1.71 10.18 -17.08
N CYS A 367 1.71 8.99 -17.66
CA CYS A 367 2.45 7.84 -17.14
C CYS A 367 3.00 6.96 -18.27
N SER A 368 4.22 6.46 -18.11
CA SER A 368 4.78 5.36 -18.91
C SER A 368 4.76 4.09 -18.07
N LEU A 369 4.14 3.01 -18.54
CA LEU A 369 3.87 1.83 -17.72
C LEU A 369 4.53 0.57 -18.28
N ASP A 370 5.32 -0.07 -17.43
CA ASP A 370 5.71 -1.47 -17.56
C ASP A 370 4.94 -2.30 -16.52
N ILE A 371 4.09 -3.21 -16.99
CA ILE A 371 3.33 -4.13 -16.15
C ILE A 371 4.05 -5.48 -15.94
N GLY A 372 5.24 -5.64 -16.52
CA GLY A 372 6.07 -6.84 -16.47
C GLY A 372 5.52 -8.01 -17.28
N ALA A 373 6.27 -9.11 -17.34
CA ALA A 373 5.91 -10.29 -18.13
C ALA A 373 4.73 -11.11 -17.57
N SER A 374 4.37 -10.92 -16.30
CA SER A 374 3.31 -11.70 -15.64
C SER A 374 2.63 -10.91 -14.52
N GLU A 375 1.42 -11.34 -14.14
CA GLU A 375 0.68 -10.82 -13.00
C GLU A 375 1.28 -11.41 -11.71
N ARG A 376 2.21 -10.67 -11.07
CA ARG A 376 2.94 -11.16 -9.88
C ARG A 376 2.15 -10.98 -8.60
N SER A 377 1.28 -9.97 -8.57
CA SER A 377 0.33 -9.72 -7.50
C SER A 377 -1.06 -9.53 -8.11
N ASP A 378 -2.10 -10.04 -7.45
CA ASP A 378 -3.46 -9.84 -7.92
C ASP A 378 -3.78 -8.33 -7.92
N GLY A 379 -4.42 -7.83 -8.97
CA GLY A 379 -4.76 -6.40 -9.07
C GLY A 379 -3.60 -5.50 -9.51
N GLN A 380 -2.42 -6.04 -9.84
CA GLN A 380 -1.27 -5.27 -10.32
C GLN A 380 -1.59 -4.52 -11.62
N SER A 381 -2.12 -5.21 -12.63
CA SER A 381 -2.48 -4.59 -13.91
C SER A 381 -3.61 -3.56 -13.75
N PHE A 382 -4.65 -3.89 -12.95
CA PHE A 382 -5.74 -2.95 -12.66
C PHE A 382 -5.22 -1.67 -11.99
N THR A 383 -4.37 -1.83 -10.97
CA THR A 383 -3.76 -0.71 -10.26
C THR A 383 -2.94 0.16 -11.21
N ALA A 384 -2.07 -0.44 -12.03
CA ALA A 384 -1.22 0.28 -12.97
C ALA A 384 -2.04 1.08 -14.00
N PHE A 385 -3.01 0.45 -14.66
CA PHE A 385 -3.80 1.14 -15.70
C PHE A 385 -4.72 2.22 -15.11
N SER A 386 -5.17 2.05 -13.87
CA SER A 386 -6.07 3.02 -13.24
C SER A 386 -5.42 4.35 -12.84
N ARG A 387 -4.10 4.53 -13.00
CA ARG A 387 -3.39 5.74 -12.53
C ARG A 387 -3.64 6.99 -13.38
N CYS A 388 -3.94 6.83 -14.66
CA CYS A 388 -4.09 7.95 -15.60
C CYS A 388 -5.58 8.22 -15.90
N ARG A 389 -5.96 9.50 -16.06
CA ARG A 389 -7.38 9.93 -16.30
C ARG A 389 -7.87 9.61 -17.70
N THR A 390 -6.98 9.64 -18.69
CA THR A 390 -7.31 9.34 -20.09
C THR A 390 -6.39 8.26 -20.62
N LEU A 391 -6.88 7.49 -21.59
CA LEU A 391 -6.07 6.47 -22.27
C LEU A 391 -4.88 7.09 -23.03
N GLU A 392 -5.06 8.31 -23.57
CA GLU A 392 -4.06 9.07 -24.30
C GLU A 392 -2.89 9.53 -23.44
N ASN A 393 -3.09 9.68 -22.13
CA ASN A 393 -2.05 10.06 -21.20
C ASN A 393 -1.24 8.87 -20.68
N MET A 394 -1.35 7.72 -21.33
CA MET A 394 -0.65 6.50 -20.99
C MET A 394 0.20 6.04 -22.16
N LEU A 395 1.46 5.72 -21.88
CA LEU A 395 2.36 5.01 -22.78
C LEU A 395 2.64 3.63 -22.18
N LEU A 396 2.60 2.58 -22.98
CA LEU A 396 2.69 1.21 -22.49
C LEU A 396 3.90 0.48 -23.09
N GLU A 397 4.65 -0.20 -22.24
CA GLU A 397 5.57 -1.24 -22.71
C GLU A 397 4.76 -2.42 -23.31
N PRO A 398 5.18 -2.99 -24.45
CA PRO A 398 4.41 -4.04 -25.11
C PRO A 398 4.26 -5.30 -24.25
N PHE A 399 3.05 -5.86 -24.21
CA PHE A 399 2.76 -7.14 -23.58
C PHE A 399 1.82 -8.00 -24.43
N SER A 400 1.88 -9.33 -24.25
CA SER A 400 1.10 -10.26 -25.06
C SER A 400 -0.38 -10.31 -24.66
N LEU A 401 -1.25 -10.60 -25.64
CA LEU A 401 -2.66 -10.91 -25.40
C LEU A 401 -2.81 -12.07 -24.41
N GLU A 402 -1.95 -13.08 -24.49
CA GLU A 402 -1.97 -14.23 -23.56
C GLU A 402 -1.76 -13.80 -22.11
N ARG A 403 -0.79 -12.92 -21.84
CA ARG A 403 -0.57 -12.36 -20.49
C ARG A 403 -1.83 -11.63 -20.02
N PHE A 404 -2.41 -10.80 -20.88
CA PHE A 404 -3.56 -9.97 -20.57
C PHE A 404 -4.79 -10.81 -20.19
N LEU A 405 -5.11 -11.84 -20.97
CA LEU A 405 -6.24 -12.71 -20.70
C LEU A 405 -6.08 -13.54 -19.41
N LYS A 406 -4.86 -13.66 -18.86
CA LYS A 406 -4.57 -14.42 -17.63
C LYS A 406 -4.62 -13.63 -16.32
N ILE A 407 -4.88 -12.30 -16.35
CA ILE A 407 -4.85 -11.43 -15.15
C ILE A 407 -5.72 -11.95 -13.98
N GLY A 408 -6.77 -12.73 -14.27
CA GLY A 408 -7.68 -13.28 -13.25
C GLY A 408 -7.45 -14.75 -12.87
N ASP A 409 -6.53 -15.48 -13.50
CA ASP A 409 -6.53 -16.96 -13.46
C ASP A 409 -5.99 -17.58 -12.16
N SER A 410 -5.42 -16.76 -11.27
CA SER A 410 -4.82 -17.23 -10.02
C SER A 410 -5.90 -17.66 -9.00
N ARG A 411 -5.54 -18.61 -8.12
CA ARG A 411 -6.42 -18.98 -6.98
C ARG A 411 -6.60 -17.83 -5.99
N SER A 412 -5.57 -17.00 -5.81
CA SER A 412 -5.64 -15.85 -4.91
C SER A 412 -6.55 -14.75 -5.46
N PHE A 413 -6.64 -14.61 -6.79
CA PHE A 413 -7.59 -13.72 -7.44
C PHE A 413 -9.04 -14.14 -7.14
N GLN A 414 -9.32 -15.43 -7.06
CA GLN A 414 -10.65 -15.89 -6.63
C GLN A 414 -10.96 -15.51 -5.18
N SER A 415 -9.97 -15.60 -4.27
CA SER A 415 -10.14 -15.09 -2.90
C SER A 415 -10.41 -13.59 -2.89
N ARG A 416 -9.77 -12.82 -3.77
CA ARG A 416 -10.02 -11.38 -3.96
C ARG A 416 -11.43 -11.10 -4.47
N LEU A 417 -11.94 -11.87 -5.43
CA LEU A 417 -13.33 -11.75 -5.91
C LEU A 417 -14.34 -12.03 -4.79
N ASN A 418 -14.08 -13.03 -3.95
CA ASN A 418 -14.91 -13.31 -2.78
C ASN A 418 -14.92 -12.14 -1.77
N ALA A 419 -13.83 -11.37 -1.69
CA ALA A 419 -13.78 -10.15 -0.87
C ALA A 419 -14.77 -9.09 -1.37
N ILE A 420 -14.78 -8.86 -2.69
CA ILE A 420 -15.73 -7.94 -3.34
C ILE A 420 -17.16 -8.42 -3.09
N ASP A 421 -17.42 -9.73 -3.23
CA ASP A 421 -18.76 -10.29 -3.01
C ASP A 421 -19.20 -10.20 -1.54
N HIS A 422 -18.26 -10.34 -0.60
CA HIS A 422 -18.52 -10.11 0.82
C HIS A 422 -18.96 -8.66 1.09
N VAL A 423 -18.20 -7.67 0.59
CA VAL A 423 -18.54 -6.24 0.73
C VAL A 423 -19.91 -5.95 0.11
N ARG A 424 -20.19 -6.47 -1.08
CA ARG A 424 -21.50 -6.33 -1.75
C ARG A 424 -22.65 -6.95 -0.96
N THR A 425 -22.41 -8.11 -0.34
CA THR A 425 -23.42 -8.78 0.51
C THR A 425 -23.74 -7.96 1.75
N VAL A 426 -22.72 -7.35 2.38
CA VAL A 426 -22.90 -6.44 3.51
C VAL A 426 -23.63 -5.18 3.05
N GLU A 427 -23.25 -4.60 1.91
CA GLU A 427 -23.90 -3.40 1.36
C GLU A 427 -25.39 -3.65 1.07
N ASP A 428 -25.74 -4.77 0.42
CA ASP A 428 -27.14 -5.09 0.13
C ASP A 428 -27.98 -5.23 1.43
N ARG A 429 -27.36 -5.61 2.55
CA ARG A 429 -27.98 -5.59 3.88
C ARG A 429 -28.13 -4.17 4.41
N THR A 430 -27.06 -3.37 4.40
CA THR A 430 -27.06 -1.96 4.82
C THR A 430 -28.13 -1.16 4.07
N ARG A 431 -28.20 -1.30 2.74
CA ARG A 431 -29.17 -0.58 1.92
C ARG A 431 -30.61 -0.96 2.25
N ARG A 432 -30.90 -2.23 2.53
CA ARG A 432 -32.22 -2.66 3.02
C ARG A 432 -32.56 -2.06 4.38
N GLN A 433 -31.61 -2.04 5.30
CA GLN A 433 -31.79 -1.45 6.64
C GLN A 433 -32.11 0.05 6.56
N HIS A 434 -31.52 0.77 5.60
CA HIS A 434 -31.72 2.20 5.41
C HIS A 434 -32.76 2.57 4.32
N GLY A 435 -33.51 1.60 3.79
CA GLY A 435 -34.54 1.87 2.77
C GLY A 435 -34.02 2.38 1.42
N LEU A 436 -32.75 2.10 1.08
CA LEU A 436 -32.12 2.49 -0.18
C LEU A 436 -32.44 1.47 -1.29
N PRO A 437 -32.63 1.92 -2.56
CA PRO A 437 -32.90 1.01 -3.69
C PRO A 437 -31.72 0.04 -3.90
N PRO A 438 -31.85 -1.11 -4.56
CA PRO A 438 -30.70 -1.99 -4.86
C PRO A 438 -29.77 -1.40 -5.93
N ILE A 439 -28.49 -1.83 -5.97
CA ILE A 439 -27.57 -1.53 -7.09
C ILE A 439 -27.65 -2.69 -8.08
N VAL A 440 -27.86 -2.37 -9.36
CA VAL A 440 -27.81 -3.35 -10.45
C VAL A 440 -26.34 -3.58 -10.81
N ARG A 441 -25.86 -4.82 -10.67
CA ARG A 441 -24.47 -5.22 -10.98
C ARG A 441 -24.44 -6.20 -12.13
N THR A 442 -23.42 -6.13 -12.98
CA THR A 442 -23.21 -7.10 -14.04
C THR A 442 -22.77 -8.44 -13.43
N ALA A 443 -23.48 -9.52 -13.75
CA ALA A 443 -23.14 -10.85 -13.26
C ALA A 443 -21.82 -11.33 -13.87
N ARG A 444 -20.93 -11.92 -13.03
CA ARG A 444 -19.73 -12.59 -13.53
C ARG A 444 -20.13 -13.90 -14.23
N PRO A 445 -19.62 -14.19 -15.44
CA PRO A 445 -19.89 -15.45 -16.10
C PRO A 445 -19.29 -16.62 -15.30
N PRO A 446 -19.91 -17.81 -15.33
CA PRO A 446 -19.36 -18.99 -14.65
C PRO A 446 -17.99 -19.34 -15.25
N ARG A 447 -16.95 -19.37 -14.41
CA ARG A 447 -15.59 -19.68 -14.88
C ARG A 447 -15.53 -21.14 -15.31
N THR A 448 -15.40 -21.38 -16.62
CA THR A 448 -15.05 -22.72 -17.12
C THR A 448 -13.64 -23.04 -16.61
N ARG A 449 -13.50 -24.05 -15.74
CA ARG A 449 -12.18 -24.60 -15.40
C ARG A 449 -11.52 -25.05 -16.70
N ARG A 450 -10.57 -24.27 -17.23
CA ARG A 450 -9.66 -24.76 -18.27
C ARG A 450 -8.91 -25.94 -17.66
N ARG A 451 -9.34 -27.17 -18.00
CA ARG A 451 -8.59 -28.37 -17.67
C ARG A 451 -7.20 -28.17 -18.26
N ALA A 452 -6.19 -28.07 -17.41
CA ALA A 452 -4.81 -28.22 -17.84
C ALA A 452 -4.74 -29.55 -18.61
N GLY A 453 -4.52 -29.47 -19.92
CA GLY A 453 -4.35 -30.65 -20.76
C GLY A 453 -3.19 -31.46 -20.20
N ARG A 454 -3.50 -32.59 -19.56
CA ARG A 454 -2.49 -33.63 -19.38
C ARG A 454 -2.15 -34.14 -20.77
N GLY A 455 -1.00 -33.72 -21.30
CA GLY A 455 -0.41 -34.34 -22.46
C GLY A 455 -0.28 -35.84 -22.21
N GLY A 456 -1.07 -36.63 -22.95
CA GLY A 456 -0.96 -38.07 -22.99
C GLY A 456 0.34 -38.44 -23.67
N GLY A 457 1.41 -38.62 -22.87
CA GLY A 457 2.61 -39.30 -23.33
C GLY A 457 2.28 -40.77 -23.58
N GLY A 458 2.17 -41.14 -24.85
CA GLY A 458 2.08 -42.53 -25.27
C GLY A 458 3.29 -43.30 -24.73
N ARG A 459 3.03 -44.35 -23.95
CA ARG A 459 4.05 -45.34 -23.60
C ARG A 459 3.95 -46.48 -24.61
N GLY A 460 4.99 -46.56 -25.42
CA GLY A 460 5.24 -47.67 -26.32
C GLY A 460 5.44 -48.98 -25.56
N ASP A 461 4.96 -50.02 -26.21
CA ASP A 461 5.04 -51.42 -25.88
C ASP A 461 6.50 -51.91 -25.91
N GLY A 462 6.86 -52.84 -25.02
CA GLY A 462 8.22 -53.33 -24.89
C GLY A 462 8.38 -54.34 -23.75
N GLY A 463 8.01 -55.58 -24.02
CA GLY A 463 8.19 -56.70 -23.09
C GLY A 463 9.64 -57.14 -22.92
N ARG A 464 9.95 -57.72 -21.75
CA ARG A 464 10.88 -58.86 -21.60
C ARG A 464 10.70 -59.55 -20.24
N GLN A 465 10.94 -60.85 -20.29
CA GLN A 465 10.60 -61.93 -19.38
C GLN A 465 11.50 -62.05 -18.14
N GLY A 466 10.92 -62.64 -17.07
CA GLY A 466 11.41 -63.86 -16.43
C GLY A 466 12.56 -63.79 -15.41
N GLY A 467 12.30 -64.27 -14.18
CA GLY A 467 13.35 -64.68 -13.24
C GLY A 467 12.88 -64.82 -11.79
N VAL A 468 12.77 -66.07 -11.32
CA VAL A 468 12.22 -66.54 -10.02
C VAL A 468 13.32 -66.67 -8.95
N GLN A 469 12.97 -66.37 -7.69
CA GLN A 469 13.36 -67.02 -6.39
C GLN A 469 13.17 -65.94 -5.29
N GLY A 470 12.56 -66.14 -4.12
CA GLY A 470 12.29 -67.31 -3.31
C GLY A 470 12.77 -67.00 -1.88
N GLY A 471 11.92 -67.11 -0.84
CA GLY A 471 12.40 -67.15 0.55
C GLY A 471 11.60 -66.34 1.58
N ARG A 472 10.93 -67.07 2.47
CA ARG A 472 10.10 -66.63 3.60
C ARG A 472 10.90 -65.99 4.74
N GLY A 473 10.26 -65.11 5.50
CA GLY A 473 10.71 -64.70 6.83
C GLY A 473 9.74 -63.73 7.50
N GLY A 474 8.75 -64.26 8.22
CA GLY A 474 7.80 -63.47 9.00
C GLY A 474 8.38 -62.92 10.30
N ARG A 475 7.84 -61.78 10.76
CA ARG A 475 7.64 -61.43 12.17
C ARG A 475 6.76 -60.18 12.24
N GLY A 476 5.57 -60.34 12.81
CA GLY A 476 4.62 -59.26 13.03
C GLY A 476 5.10 -58.29 14.11
N ARG A 477 4.62 -57.05 14.01
CA ARG A 477 4.52 -56.09 15.13
C ARG A 477 3.53 -54.98 14.78
N GLY A 478 2.49 -54.89 15.59
CA GLY A 478 1.86 -53.64 16.04
C GLY A 478 1.14 -52.79 15.02
N GLY A 479 -0.15 -53.05 14.82
CA GLY A 479 -1.08 -52.03 14.31
C GLY A 479 -1.23 -50.90 15.34
N GLN A 480 -0.64 -49.74 15.05
CA GLN A 480 -1.09 -48.47 15.62
C GLN A 480 -1.89 -47.74 14.54
N GLY A 481 -3.20 -47.68 14.74
CA GLY A 481 -4.09 -46.85 13.93
C GLY A 481 -3.62 -45.39 14.00
N ARG A 482 -3.13 -44.87 12.87
CA ARG A 482 -2.99 -43.43 12.69
C ARG A 482 -4.39 -42.83 12.58
N GLY A 483 -4.92 -42.36 13.71
CA GLY A 483 -6.10 -41.52 13.75
C GLY A 483 -5.92 -40.37 12.76
N ARG A 484 -6.88 -40.25 11.83
CA ARG A 484 -7.06 -39.04 11.03
C ARG A 484 -7.26 -37.89 12.02
N ARG A 485 -6.25 -37.03 12.20
CA ARG A 485 -6.47 -35.71 12.79
C ARG A 485 -7.40 -34.97 11.84
N GLY A 486 -8.68 -34.95 12.17
CA GLY A 486 -9.61 -34.00 11.60
C GLY A 486 -9.02 -32.62 11.83
N THR A 487 -8.75 -31.90 10.75
CA THR A 487 -8.57 -30.46 10.82
C THR A 487 -9.96 -29.91 11.09
N GLU A 488 -10.32 -29.77 12.36
CA GLU A 488 -11.49 -28.98 12.75
C GLU A 488 -11.31 -27.60 12.12
N ARG A 489 -12.28 -27.20 11.31
CA ARG A 489 -12.32 -25.83 10.79
C ARG A 489 -12.43 -24.92 12.01
N PRO A 490 -11.61 -23.86 12.12
CA PRO A 490 -11.72 -22.93 13.23
C PRO A 490 -13.14 -22.40 13.30
N ASP A 491 -13.69 -22.33 14.52
CA ASP A 491 -14.98 -21.73 14.75
C ASP A 491 -14.89 -20.23 14.43
N LEU A 492 -15.64 -19.82 13.40
CA LEU A 492 -15.76 -18.43 12.94
C LEU A 492 -17.04 -17.78 13.48
N SER A 493 -17.67 -18.38 14.50
CA SER A 493 -18.87 -17.81 15.14
C SER A 493 -18.53 -16.44 15.74
N ILE A 494 -19.33 -15.44 15.36
CA ILE A 494 -19.25 -14.08 15.88
C ILE A 494 -20.21 -14.04 17.08
N PRO A 495 -19.76 -13.69 18.30
CA PRO A 495 -20.66 -13.55 19.43
C PRO A 495 -21.71 -12.45 19.14
N PRO A 496 -22.97 -12.63 19.55
CA PRO A 496 -24.00 -11.62 19.34
C PRO A 496 -23.64 -10.35 20.13
N ALA A 497 -23.38 -9.25 19.44
CA ALA A 497 -23.12 -7.95 20.07
C ALA A 497 -24.44 -7.27 20.49
N VAL A 498 -24.44 -6.70 21.69
CA VAL A 498 -25.46 -5.78 22.22
C VAL A 498 -24.85 -4.37 22.11
N VAL A 499 -25.38 -3.56 21.18
CA VAL A 499 -25.39 -2.07 21.07
C VAL A 499 -24.09 -1.29 20.68
N SER A 500 -24.30 -0.39 19.68
CA SER A 500 -23.65 0.89 19.28
C SER A 500 -22.21 1.03 18.74
N TRP A 501 -21.66 0.06 18.01
CA TRP A 501 -20.45 0.31 17.21
C TRP A 501 -20.59 -0.22 15.77
N GLU A 502 -20.05 0.52 14.81
CA GLU A 502 -20.22 0.22 13.39
C GLU A 502 -18.87 0.15 12.68
N VAL A 503 -18.72 -0.90 11.87
CA VAL A 503 -17.53 -1.13 11.04
C VAL A 503 -17.98 -0.96 9.60
N TYR A 504 -17.47 0.08 8.96
CA TYR A 504 -17.84 0.46 7.61
C TYR A 504 -16.77 0.02 6.60
N ALA A 505 -17.18 -0.60 5.51
CA ALA A 505 -16.35 -0.73 4.30
C ALA A 505 -16.88 0.19 3.20
N VAL A 506 -16.06 1.13 2.74
CA VAL A 506 -16.35 1.97 1.57
C VAL A 506 -15.52 1.45 0.41
N ARG A 507 -16.18 0.80 -0.55
CA ARG A 507 -15.53 0.40 -1.80
C ARG A 507 -15.46 1.58 -2.74
N GLN A 508 -14.25 2.02 -3.08
CA GLN A 508 -14.04 3.13 -4.01
C GLN A 508 -13.69 2.66 -5.43
N MET A 509 -14.46 3.11 -6.43
CA MET A 509 -14.13 2.90 -7.84
C MET A 509 -13.49 4.17 -8.42
N GLN A 510 -12.15 4.21 -8.43
CA GLN A 510 -11.31 5.14 -9.21
C GLN A 510 -11.75 6.63 -9.18
N ASN A 511 -11.20 7.42 -8.25
CA ASN A 511 -11.57 8.84 -8.07
C ASN A 511 -10.68 9.82 -8.88
N SER A 512 -11.24 10.84 -9.55
CA SER A 512 -10.51 11.82 -10.42
C SER A 512 -9.92 13.01 -9.72
N HIS A 513 -10.56 13.46 -8.64
CA HIS A 513 -10.27 14.76 -8.04
C HIS A 513 -10.06 14.51 -6.57
N THR A 514 -8.81 14.65 -6.16
CA THR A 514 -8.32 14.41 -4.81
C THR A 514 -8.69 13.01 -4.31
N ASP A 515 -7.69 12.15 -4.23
CA ASP A 515 -7.61 11.01 -3.34
C ASP A 515 -8.72 10.92 -2.25
N SER A 516 -9.16 9.70 -1.97
CA SER A 516 -10.06 9.27 -0.87
C SER A 516 -10.01 10.12 0.41
N TRP A 517 -8.83 10.65 0.75
CA TRP A 517 -8.51 11.58 1.84
C TRP A 517 -9.38 12.82 1.94
N VAL A 518 -10.00 13.29 0.85
CA VAL A 518 -10.87 14.48 0.92
C VAL A 518 -12.30 14.09 1.24
N TYR A 519 -12.82 13.02 0.64
CA TYR A 519 -14.27 12.79 0.65
C TYR A 519 -14.79 12.29 2.00
N VAL A 520 -14.13 11.30 2.62
CA VAL A 520 -14.64 10.75 3.89
C VAL A 520 -14.42 11.73 5.05
N PRO A 521 -13.25 12.36 5.22
CA PRO A 521 -13.09 13.44 6.21
C PRO A 521 -14.03 14.62 5.95
N PHE A 522 -14.21 15.06 4.69
CA PHE A 522 -15.18 16.11 4.37
C PHE A 522 -16.61 15.72 4.75
N LEU A 523 -17.02 14.47 4.54
CA LEU A 523 -18.33 13.99 4.96
C LEU A 523 -18.44 14.01 6.49
N LEU A 524 -17.43 13.51 7.21
CA LEU A 524 -17.42 13.53 8.67
C LEU A 524 -17.50 14.96 9.20
N ASP A 525 -16.69 15.87 8.67
CA ASP A 525 -16.72 17.29 9.01
C ASP A 525 -18.11 17.91 8.71
N ALA A 526 -18.70 17.59 7.55
CA ALA A 526 -20.03 18.06 7.15
C ALA A 526 -21.15 17.53 8.05
N PHE A 527 -20.97 16.35 8.64
CA PHE A 527 -21.88 15.76 9.62
C PHE A 527 -21.52 16.13 11.08
N GLY A 528 -20.55 17.02 11.29
CA GLY A 528 -20.15 17.48 12.62
C GLY A 528 -19.42 16.42 13.44
N VAL A 529 -18.80 15.44 12.79
CA VAL A 529 -17.94 14.44 13.42
C VAL A 529 -16.51 14.99 13.42
N ASP A 530 -16.08 15.54 14.53
CA ASP A 530 -14.76 16.17 14.74
C ASP A 530 -13.76 15.26 15.49
N ARG A 531 -14.25 14.16 16.07
CA ARG A 531 -13.49 13.21 16.90
C ARG A 531 -12.98 12.01 16.11
N TYR A 532 -12.12 12.23 15.12
CA TYR A 532 -11.58 11.16 14.28
C TYR A 532 -10.07 11.22 14.04
N VAL A 533 -9.49 10.07 13.65
CA VAL A 533 -8.11 9.96 13.17
C VAL A 533 -8.08 9.26 11.81
N LEU A 534 -7.31 9.80 10.88
CA LEU A 534 -7.12 9.26 9.53
C LEU A 534 -5.75 8.61 9.36
N PHE A 535 -5.75 7.37 8.88
CA PHE A 535 -4.57 6.60 8.50
C PHE A 535 -4.52 6.31 7.00
N ASP A 536 -3.30 6.40 6.48
CA ASP A 536 -2.85 6.01 5.12
C ASP A 536 -2.01 4.72 5.21
#